data_AF-A0A3S3NJ09-F1
#
_entry.id   AF-A0A3S3NJ09-F1
#
_cell.length_a   1.000
_cell.length_b   1.000
_cell.length_c   1.000
_cell.angle_alpha   90.00
_cell.angle_beta   90.00
_cell.angle_gamma   90.00
#
_symmetry.space_group_name_H-M   'P 1'
#
loop_
_entity.id
_entity.type
_entity.pdbx_description
1 polymer ?
#
loop_
_entity_poly.entity_id
_entity_poly.type
_entity_poly.pdbx_seq_one_letter_code
_entity_poly.pdbx_strand_id
1 'polypeptide(L)'
;MVFIESSEENNFIAKLLQESSARDSKEQSRAGKMRTDVDVSPNEECLYSVWLGVIRTNDNSSFQSLHGTELSYSNFSERLNPVNPDSPVAVYFSCDGIWDVDILDSEHKQLCVKNAEKSYESPLSSAKTKEWGSYTILAIFLAYTIVMAIAFVAYNFVMKRMKKEESIPMIGFKVGSSK
;
A
#
# COMPACT_ATOMS: atom_id res chain seq x y z
N MET A 1 -5.56 -8.46 -0.27
CA MET A 1 -5.95 -9.35 -1.39
C MET A 1 -4.80 -10.32 -1.62
N VAL A 2 -5.07 -11.57 -2.00
CA VAL A 2 -4.01 -12.57 -2.19
C VAL A 2 -3.16 -12.25 -3.42
N PHE A 3 -1.86 -12.49 -3.32
CA PHE A 3 -0.91 -12.46 -4.43
C PHE A 3 -0.25 -13.83 -4.47
N ILE A 4 -0.14 -14.44 -5.66
CA ILE A 4 0.33 -15.80 -5.83
C ILE A 4 1.69 -15.73 -6.53
N GLU A 5 2.73 -16.20 -5.86
CA GLU A 5 4.12 -16.07 -6.31
C GLU A 5 4.68 -17.39 -6.85
N SER A 6 3.95 -18.51 -6.65
CA SER A 6 4.40 -19.85 -7.01
C SER A 6 3.27 -20.79 -7.42
N SER A 7 3.63 -21.88 -8.12
CA SER A 7 2.70 -22.93 -8.52
C SER A 7 2.13 -23.71 -7.33
N GLU A 8 2.91 -23.82 -6.26
CA GLU A 8 2.56 -24.48 -5.01
C GLU A 8 1.46 -23.71 -4.29
N GLU A 9 1.58 -22.38 -4.20
CA GLU A 9 0.54 -21.50 -3.67
C GLU A 9 -0.72 -21.55 -4.51
N ASN A 10 -0.58 -21.54 -5.85
CA ASN A 10 -1.69 -21.67 -6.78
C ASN A 10 -2.51 -22.94 -6.50
N ASN A 11 -1.84 -24.08 -6.44
CA ASN A 11 -2.47 -25.38 -6.18
C ASN A 11 -3.08 -25.45 -4.77
N PHE A 12 -2.43 -24.86 -3.79
CA PHE A 12 -2.94 -24.79 -2.42
C PHE A 12 -4.26 -23.99 -2.35
N ILE A 13 -4.31 -22.81 -2.98
CA ILE A 13 -5.52 -21.99 -3.00
C ILE A 13 -6.64 -22.67 -3.79
N ALA A 14 -6.35 -23.28 -4.94
CA ALA A 14 -7.33 -24.04 -5.72
C ALA A 14 -7.99 -25.13 -4.86
N LYS A 15 -7.17 -25.91 -4.15
CA LYS A 15 -7.65 -26.96 -3.24
C LYS A 15 -8.51 -26.40 -2.10
N LEU A 16 -8.10 -25.27 -1.51
CA LEU A 16 -8.88 -24.60 -0.46
C LEU A 16 -10.27 -24.16 -0.96
N LEU A 17 -10.37 -23.62 -2.18
CA LEU A 17 -11.64 -23.21 -2.77
C LEU A 17 -12.55 -24.40 -3.09
N GLN A 18 -11.98 -25.49 -3.60
CA GLN A 18 -12.74 -26.73 -3.84
C GLN A 18 -13.28 -27.31 -2.52
N GLU A 19 -12.45 -27.36 -1.48
CA GLU A 19 -12.87 -27.86 -0.17
C GLU A 19 -13.94 -26.98 0.50
N SER A 20 -13.88 -25.66 0.33
CA SER A 20 -14.90 -24.76 0.87
C SER A 20 -16.23 -24.90 0.12
N SER A 21 -16.19 -24.98 -1.22
CA SER A 21 -17.38 -25.23 -2.04
C SER A 21 -18.09 -26.53 -1.65
N ALA A 22 -17.34 -27.61 -1.44
CA ALA A 22 -17.88 -28.90 -1.03
C ALA A 22 -18.43 -28.91 0.42
N ARG A 23 -18.03 -27.96 1.28
CA ARG A 23 -18.63 -27.81 2.62
C ARG A 23 -19.96 -27.07 2.54
N ASP A 24 -20.00 -26.00 1.77
CA ASP A 24 -21.20 -25.17 1.64
C ASP A 24 -22.35 -25.95 0.98
N SER A 25 -22.05 -26.80 -0.03
CA SER A 25 -23.03 -27.72 -0.64
C SER A 25 -23.63 -28.71 0.37
N LYS A 26 -22.78 -29.27 1.25
CA LYS A 26 -23.19 -30.20 2.31
C LYS A 26 -24.00 -29.52 3.42
N GLU A 27 -23.72 -28.26 3.70
CA GLU A 27 -24.43 -27.50 4.72
C GLU A 27 -25.81 -27.04 4.23
N GLN A 28 -25.90 -26.60 2.96
CA GLN A 28 -27.18 -26.29 2.32
C GLN A 28 -28.09 -27.51 2.21
N SER A 29 -27.56 -28.69 1.86
CA SER A 29 -28.36 -29.92 1.82
C SER A 29 -28.86 -30.38 3.20
N ARG A 30 -28.15 -30.04 4.28
CA ARG A 30 -28.59 -30.31 5.67
C ARG A 30 -29.62 -29.30 6.18
N ALA A 31 -29.47 -28.02 5.84
CA ALA A 31 -30.40 -26.97 6.24
C ALA A 31 -31.70 -26.99 5.42
N GLY A 32 -31.64 -27.39 4.14
CA GLY A 32 -32.75 -27.47 3.21
C GLY A 32 -33.50 -28.81 3.22
N LYS A 33 -33.86 -29.35 4.39
CA LYS A 33 -34.72 -30.55 4.47
C LYS A 33 -36.18 -30.21 4.12
N MET A 34 -36.42 -29.88 2.84
CA MET A 34 -37.71 -30.00 2.19
C MET A 34 -37.47 -30.81 0.91
N ARG A 35 -38.06 -32.01 0.87
CA ARG A 35 -37.89 -33.01 -0.18
C ARG A 35 -38.13 -32.42 -1.57
N THR A 36 -37.08 -32.35 -2.36
CA THR A 36 -37.13 -32.56 -3.81
C THR A 36 -35.99 -33.50 -4.13
N ASP A 37 -36.32 -34.72 -4.55
CA ASP A 37 -35.41 -35.66 -5.18
C ASP A 37 -34.91 -35.03 -6.49
N VAL A 38 -33.88 -34.20 -6.39
CA VAL A 38 -33.07 -33.79 -7.54
C VAL A 38 -31.77 -34.53 -7.37
N ASP A 39 -31.55 -35.47 -8.29
CA ASP A 39 -30.35 -36.29 -8.41
C ASP A 39 -29.14 -35.35 -8.51
N VAL A 40 -28.42 -35.17 -7.40
CA VAL A 40 -27.21 -34.34 -7.36
C VAL A 40 -26.11 -35.17 -8.01
N SER A 41 -25.94 -34.97 -9.32
CA SER A 41 -24.80 -35.44 -10.10
C SER A 41 -23.49 -35.00 -9.41
N PRO A 42 -22.47 -35.87 -9.27
CA PRO A 42 -21.25 -35.60 -8.52
C PRO A 42 -20.27 -34.64 -9.22
N ASN A 43 -20.71 -33.94 -10.28
CA ASN A 43 -19.99 -32.81 -10.82
C ASN A 43 -20.35 -31.57 -9.99
N GLU A 44 -19.85 -31.50 -8.75
CA GLU A 44 -19.80 -30.26 -7.98
C GLU A 44 -18.90 -29.27 -8.76
N GLU A 45 -19.48 -28.57 -9.73
CA GLU A 45 -18.85 -27.39 -10.32
C GLU A 45 -18.59 -26.42 -9.17
N CYS A 46 -17.31 -26.16 -8.90
CA CYS A 46 -16.93 -25.24 -7.87
C CYS A 46 -17.29 -23.82 -8.33
N LEU A 47 -18.32 -23.24 -7.70
CA LEU A 47 -18.92 -21.96 -8.07
C LEU A 47 -18.13 -20.75 -7.57
N TYR A 48 -16.92 -20.96 -7.04
CA TYR A 48 -16.13 -19.89 -6.45
C TYR A 48 -15.07 -19.35 -7.40
N SER A 49 -15.19 -18.07 -7.67
CA SER A 49 -14.18 -17.24 -8.30
C SER A 49 -13.80 -16.14 -7.31
N VAL A 50 -12.49 -15.90 -7.16
CA VAL A 50 -11.97 -14.92 -6.21
C VAL A 50 -11.07 -13.91 -6.89
N TRP A 51 -11.20 -12.64 -6.52
CA TRP A 51 -10.29 -11.59 -6.95
C TRP A 51 -8.88 -11.83 -6.43
N LEU A 52 -7.91 -11.76 -7.34
CA LEU A 52 -6.48 -11.70 -7.03
C LEU A 52 -6.04 -10.25 -6.91
N GLY A 53 -5.00 -10.03 -6.13
CA GLY A 53 -4.31 -8.74 -6.01
C GLY A 53 -3.46 -8.41 -7.22
N VAL A 54 -3.98 -8.65 -8.43
CA VAL A 54 -3.31 -8.45 -9.72
C VAL A 54 -4.19 -7.57 -10.59
N ILE A 55 -3.58 -6.52 -11.15
CA ILE A 55 -4.25 -5.52 -11.99
C ILE A 55 -3.49 -5.33 -13.29
N ARG A 56 -4.20 -4.88 -14.33
CA ARG A 56 -3.57 -4.50 -15.59
C ARG A 56 -2.80 -3.19 -15.42
N THR A 57 -1.63 -3.10 -16.03
CA THR A 57 -0.82 -1.88 -16.07
C THR A 57 -1.45 -0.80 -16.95
N ASN A 58 -1.09 0.47 -16.71
CA ASN A 58 -1.64 1.63 -17.42
C ASN A 58 -1.36 1.65 -18.93
N ASP A 59 -0.33 0.93 -19.38
CA ASP A 59 0.02 0.76 -20.78
C ASP A 59 -0.79 -0.36 -21.46
N ASN A 60 -1.73 -0.98 -20.73
CA ASN A 60 -2.58 -2.08 -21.16
C ASN A 60 -1.84 -3.32 -21.67
N SER A 61 -0.53 -3.42 -21.46
CA SER A 61 0.29 -4.47 -22.06
C SER A 61 0.65 -5.59 -21.09
N SER A 62 0.56 -5.35 -19.78
CA SER A 62 1.04 -6.27 -18.76
C SER A 62 0.15 -6.29 -17.50
N PHE A 63 0.50 -7.18 -16.58
CA PHE A 63 -0.17 -7.32 -15.28
C PHE A 63 0.87 -7.19 -14.17
N GLN A 64 0.46 -6.58 -13.07
CA GLN A 64 1.29 -6.40 -11.88
C GLN A 64 0.47 -6.61 -10.61
N SER A 65 1.14 -6.83 -9.49
CA SER A 65 0.50 -6.83 -8.19
C SER A 65 -0.11 -5.45 -7.90
N LEU A 66 -1.09 -5.40 -7.01
CA LEU A 66 -1.64 -4.14 -6.47
C LEU A 66 -0.56 -3.25 -5.81
N HIS A 67 0.59 -3.82 -5.45
CA HIS A 67 1.74 -3.10 -4.88
C HIS A 67 2.76 -2.64 -5.94
N GLY A 68 2.50 -2.87 -7.23
CA GLY A 68 3.39 -2.49 -8.32
C GLY A 68 4.56 -3.46 -8.54
N THR A 69 4.46 -4.68 -8.02
CA THR A 69 5.47 -5.73 -8.23
C THR A 69 5.13 -6.52 -9.49
N GLU A 70 6.12 -6.80 -10.33
CA GLU A 70 5.95 -7.69 -11.48
C GLU A 70 5.60 -9.12 -11.03
N LEU A 71 4.87 -9.84 -11.89
CA LEU A 71 4.47 -11.21 -11.63
C LEU A 71 5.68 -12.15 -11.77
N SER A 72 6.05 -12.83 -10.69
CA SER A 72 7.03 -13.93 -10.72
C SER A 72 6.42 -15.25 -11.23
N TYR A 73 5.11 -15.37 -11.10
CA TYR A 73 4.32 -16.52 -11.50
C TYR A 73 2.97 -16.05 -12.06
N SER A 74 2.46 -16.78 -13.04
CA SER A 74 1.10 -16.58 -13.57
C SER A 74 0.55 -17.89 -14.10
N ASN A 75 -0.77 -18.03 -14.02
CA ASN A 75 -1.48 -19.20 -14.55
C ASN A 75 -2.72 -18.77 -15.35
N PHE A 76 -2.53 -17.82 -16.26
CA PHE A 76 -3.61 -17.31 -17.09
C PHE A 76 -4.19 -18.39 -18.01
N SER A 77 -5.50 -18.32 -18.23
CA SER A 77 -6.17 -19.06 -19.31
C SER A 77 -5.50 -18.78 -20.65
N GLU A 78 -5.34 -19.80 -21.49
CA GLU A 78 -4.84 -19.64 -22.87
C GLU A 78 -5.73 -18.71 -23.71
N ARG A 79 -6.99 -18.56 -23.30
CA ARG A 79 -7.97 -17.66 -23.89
C ARG A 79 -8.41 -16.67 -22.83
N LEU A 80 -7.74 -15.53 -22.79
CA LEU A 80 -8.22 -14.38 -22.03
C LEU A 80 -9.54 -13.90 -22.64
N ASN A 81 -10.51 -13.61 -21.80
CA ASN A 81 -11.76 -13.04 -22.29
C ASN A 81 -11.47 -11.70 -22.99
N PRO A 82 -12.11 -11.43 -24.15
CA PRO A 82 -11.93 -10.17 -24.84
C PRO A 82 -12.55 -9.05 -24.00
N VAL A 83 -11.72 -8.34 -23.24
CA VAL A 83 -12.17 -7.19 -22.45
C VAL A 83 -11.82 -5.90 -23.18
N ASN A 84 -12.73 -4.93 -23.11
CA ASN A 84 -12.51 -3.59 -23.66
C ASN A 84 -11.22 -2.98 -23.06
N PRO A 85 -10.25 -2.54 -23.88
CA PRO A 85 -9.00 -1.95 -23.38
C PRO A 85 -9.22 -0.70 -22.52
N ASP A 86 -10.33 0.01 -22.69
CA ASP A 86 -10.62 1.24 -21.93
C ASP A 86 -11.32 0.97 -20.59
N SER A 87 -11.68 -0.28 -20.29
CA SER A 87 -12.36 -0.65 -19.06
C SER A 87 -11.36 -1.06 -17.98
N PRO A 88 -11.59 -0.67 -16.71
CA PRO A 88 -10.77 -1.14 -15.60
C PRO A 88 -11.02 -2.64 -15.41
N VAL A 89 -9.94 -3.43 -15.49
CA VAL A 89 -9.98 -4.88 -15.36
C VAL A 89 -9.12 -5.37 -14.20
N ALA A 90 -9.53 -6.48 -13.61
CA ALA A 90 -8.77 -7.20 -12.59
C ALA A 90 -8.70 -8.68 -12.92
N VAL A 91 -7.81 -9.38 -12.25
CA VAL A 91 -7.63 -10.83 -12.42
C VAL A 91 -8.39 -11.56 -11.33
N TYR A 92 -9.20 -12.53 -11.73
CA TYR A 92 -9.81 -13.47 -10.81
C TYR A 92 -9.20 -14.87 -10.96
N PHE A 93 -9.39 -15.67 -9.93
CA PHE A 93 -8.90 -17.04 -9.80
C PHE A 93 -10.09 -17.98 -9.67
N SER A 94 -10.16 -18.99 -10.53
CA SER A 94 -11.18 -20.05 -10.49
C SER A 94 -10.70 -21.27 -9.71
N CYS A 95 -11.64 -22.15 -9.35
CA CYS A 95 -11.34 -23.31 -8.51
C CYS A 95 -10.43 -24.38 -9.15
N ASP A 96 -10.27 -24.36 -10.47
CA ASP A 96 -9.29 -25.17 -11.20
C ASP A 96 -7.86 -24.59 -11.12
N GLY A 97 -7.70 -23.43 -10.48
CA GLY A 97 -6.44 -22.74 -10.33
C GLY A 97 -6.06 -21.89 -11.53
N ILE A 98 -6.95 -21.71 -12.51
CA ILE A 98 -6.74 -20.87 -13.68
C ILE A 98 -7.06 -19.42 -13.34
N TRP A 99 -6.29 -18.50 -13.92
CA TRP A 99 -6.49 -17.06 -13.78
C TRP A 99 -7.13 -16.53 -15.05
N ASP A 100 -8.09 -15.63 -14.91
CA ASP A 100 -8.70 -14.97 -16.04
C ASP A 100 -9.01 -13.52 -15.68
N VAL A 101 -9.36 -12.73 -16.68
CA VAL A 101 -9.52 -11.30 -16.58
C VAL A 101 -10.99 -10.97 -16.74
N ASP A 102 -11.48 -10.11 -15.85
CA ASP A 102 -12.83 -9.58 -15.94
C ASP A 102 -12.86 -8.09 -15.57
N ILE A 103 -13.96 -7.43 -15.89
CA ILE A 103 -14.23 -6.06 -15.48
C ILE A 103 -14.33 -5.97 -13.96
N LEU A 104 -13.76 -4.91 -13.37
CA LEU A 104 -13.70 -4.75 -11.91
C LEU A 104 -15.08 -4.72 -11.21
N ASP A 105 -16.14 -4.41 -11.95
CA ASP A 105 -17.52 -4.35 -11.44
C ASP A 105 -18.23 -5.72 -11.41
N SER A 106 -17.58 -6.81 -11.85
CA SER A 106 -18.17 -8.14 -11.83
C SER A 106 -18.20 -8.77 -10.43
N GLU A 107 -19.13 -9.70 -10.23
CA GLU A 107 -19.36 -10.35 -8.93
C GLU A 107 -18.36 -11.48 -8.69
N HIS A 108 -17.22 -11.16 -8.09
CA HIS A 108 -16.29 -12.17 -7.56
C HIS A 108 -16.06 -11.98 -6.05
N LYS A 109 -15.81 -13.10 -5.36
CA LYS A 109 -15.48 -13.09 -3.93
C LYS A 109 -14.07 -12.53 -3.73
N GLN A 110 -13.72 -12.13 -2.51
CA GLN A 110 -12.36 -11.65 -2.20
C GLN A 110 -11.67 -12.65 -1.27
N LEU A 111 -10.43 -13.00 -1.59
CA LEU A 111 -9.58 -13.79 -0.70
C LEU A 111 -8.58 -12.88 0.01
N CYS A 112 -8.61 -12.91 1.33
CA CYS A 112 -7.68 -12.18 2.19
C CYS A 112 -6.77 -13.17 2.89
N VAL A 113 -5.46 -13.09 2.61
CA VAL A 113 -4.46 -13.81 3.39
C VAL A 113 -4.19 -13.02 4.65
N LYS A 114 -4.51 -13.60 5.80
CA LYS A 114 -3.97 -13.14 7.07
C LYS A 114 -2.58 -13.73 7.16
N ASN A 115 -1.56 -12.92 6.90
CA ASN A 115 -0.20 -13.32 7.23
C ASN A 115 -0.23 -13.66 8.73
N ALA A 116 0.11 -14.90 9.08
CA ALA A 116 0.63 -15.16 10.39
C ALA A 116 1.85 -14.25 10.48
N GLU A 117 1.74 -13.12 11.19
CA GLU A 117 2.91 -12.56 11.85
C GLU A 117 3.61 -13.78 12.42
N LYS A 118 4.82 -14.07 11.91
CA LYS A 118 5.66 -15.07 12.52
C LYS A 118 5.62 -14.72 14.01
N SER A 119 4.97 -15.57 14.79
CA SER A 119 5.12 -15.60 16.22
C SER A 119 6.56 -16.08 16.46
N TYR A 120 7.52 -15.20 16.20
CA TYR A 120 8.76 -15.24 16.92
C TYR A 120 8.37 -14.89 18.35
N GLU A 121 8.12 -15.91 19.16
CA GLU A 121 8.79 -15.92 20.46
C GLU A 121 10.27 -15.69 20.15
N SER A 122 10.68 -14.43 20.16
CA SER A 122 12.09 -14.09 20.17
C SER A 122 12.65 -14.74 21.42
N PRO A 123 13.62 -15.68 21.33
CA PRO A 123 14.38 -16.02 22.49
C PRO A 123 15.00 -14.73 22.99
N LEU A 124 14.73 -14.44 24.25
CA LEU A 124 15.27 -13.34 25.02
C LEU A 124 16.81 -13.39 24.97
N SER A 125 17.44 -12.83 23.93
CA SER A 125 18.85 -12.44 23.95
C SER A 125 19.15 -11.35 22.90
N SER A 126 19.08 -10.10 23.37
CA SER A 126 20.00 -9.01 23.02
C SER A 126 20.29 -8.74 21.53
N ALA A 127 19.45 -7.94 20.86
CA ALA A 127 19.91 -6.98 19.84
C ALA A 127 18.88 -5.86 19.63
N LYS A 128 19.19 -4.66 20.13
CA LYS A 128 18.45 -3.41 19.87
C LYS A 128 18.63 -2.99 18.41
N THR A 129 17.60 -3.08 17.57
CA THR A 129 17.51 -2.30 16.34
C THR A 129 16.73 -1.01 16.62
N LYS A 130 17.44 0.10 16.47
CA LYS A 130 16.99 1.46 16.77
C LYS A 130 16.01 1.96 15.71
N GLU A 131 14.88 2.52 16.15
CA GLU A 131 14.06 3.43 15.37
C GLU A 131 14.86 4.70 15.04
N TRP A 132 15.36 4.85 13.81
CA TRP A 132 16.06 6.06 13.35
C TRP A 132 15.16 7.00 12.50
N GLY A 133 13.89 6.65 12.26
CA GLY A 133 13.00 7.45 11.41
C GLY A 133 12.45 8.72 12.07
N SER A 134 12.31 8.74 13.40
CA SER A 134 11.72 9.88 14.13
C SER A 134 12.78 10.91 14.57
N TYR A 135 13.98 10.45 14.94
CA TYR A 135 15.06 11.32 15.42
C TYR A 135 15.73 12.15 14.31
N THR A 136 15.72 11.68 13.07
CA THR A 136 16.25 12.45 11.93
C THR A 136 15.38 13.67 11.64
N ILE A 137 14.06 13.51 11.66
CA ILE A 137 13.11 14.61 11.47
C ILE A 137 13.26 15.62 12.63
N LEU A 138 13.31 15.16 13.88
CA LEU A 138 13.48 16.02 15.04
C LEU A 138 14.83 16.78 15.02
N ALA A 139 15.91 16.13 14.59
CA ALA A 139 17.23 16.76 14.48
C ALA A 139 17.27 17.84 13.40
N ILE A 140 16.58 17.65 12.28
CA ILE A 140 16.46 18.67 11.22
C ILE A 140 15.70 19.90 11.74
N PHE A 141 14.58 19.69 12.44
CA PHE A 141 13.83 20.78 13.06
C PHE A 141 14.67 21.54 14.10
N LEU A 142 15.40 20.84 14.96
CA LEU A 142 16.28 21.48 15.96
C LEU A 142 17.41 22.28 15.29
N ALA A 143 18.08 21.72 14.28
CA ALA A 143 19.12 22.44 13.54
C ALA A 143 18.57 23.71 12.88
N TYR A 144 17.39 23.63 12.27
CA TYR A 144 16.73 24.77 11.64
C TYR A 144 16.40 25.88 12.66
N THR A 145 15.86 25.52 13.83
CA THR A 145 15.54 26.52 14.88
C THR A 145 16.78 27.25 15.40
N ILE A 146 17.91 26.56 15.54
CA ILE A 146 19.18 27.17 15.98
C ILE A 146 19.68 28.18 14.96
N VAL A 147 19.67 27.84 13.67
CA VAL A 147 20.11 28.76 12.61
C VAL A 147 19.24 30.02 12.58
N MET A 148 17.92 29.86 12.70
CA MET A 148 16.99 31.00 12.74
C MET A 148 17.21 31.89 13.96
N ALA A 149 17.49 31.32 15.13
CA ALA A 149 17.78 32.08 16.34
C ALA A 149 19.08 32.89 16.20
N ILE A 150 20.14 32.31 15.62
CA ILE A 150 21.41 33.00 15.37
C ILE A 150 21.20 34.16 14.39
N ALA A 151 20.48 33.93 13.29
CA ALA A 151 20.17 34.96 12.31
C ALA A 151 19.37 36.12 12.94
N PHE A 152 18.41 35.82 13.81
CA PHE A 152 17.62 36.82 14.52
C PHE A 152 18.48 37.68 15.47
N VAL A 153 19.41 37.08 16.22
CA VAL A 153 20.33 37.82 17.10
C VAL A 153 21.26 38.72 16.28
N ALA A 154 21.83 38.20 15.19
CA ALA A 154 22.68 38.99 14.30
C ALA A 154 21.92 40.18 13.70
N TYR A 155 20.69 39.96 13.24
CA TYR A 155 19.83 41.02 12.72
C TYR A 155 19.58 42.12 13.75
N ASN A 156 19.20 41.76 14.98
CA ASN A 156 18.98 42.73 16.05
C ASN A 156 20.26 43.50 16.41
N PHE A 157 21.42 42.83 16.41
CA PHE A 157 22.70 43.48 16.66
C PHE A 157 23.04 44.54 15.59
N VAL A 158 22.85 44.20 14.31
CA VAL A 158 23.07 45.13 13.19
C VAL A 158 22.09 46.31 13.27
N MET A 159 20.81 46.05 13.51
CA MET A 159 19.81 47.11 13.65
C MET A 159 20.09 48.04 14.84
N LYS A 160 20.63 47.51 15.95
CA LYS A 160 21.03 48.31 17.11
C LYS A 160 22.27 49.17 16.83
N ARG A 161 23.20 48.69 16.00
CA ARG A 161 24.36 49.47 15.51
C ARG A 161 23.91 50.62 14.62
N MET A 162 23.03 50.36 13.66
CA MET A 162 22.49 51.37 12.74
C MET A 162 21.79 52.52 13.49
N LYS A 163 20.95 52.19 14.50
CA LYS A 163 20.30 53.22 15.33
C LYS A 163 21.24 54.07 16.18
N LYS A 164 22.48 53.62 16.41
CA LYS A 164 23.47 54.36 17.21
C LYS A 164 24.25 55.38 16.36
N GLU A 165 24.27 55.24 15.05
CA GLU A 165 25.00 56.15 14.15
C GLU A 165 24.18 57.37 13.73
N GLU A 166 22.85 57.36 13.88
CA GLU A 166 22.00 58.53 13.63
C GLU A 166 22.02 59.58 14.77
N SER A 167 22.71 59.31 15.88
CA SER A 167 22.80 60.25 17.01
C SER A 167 24.15 60.98 17.10
N ILE A 168 24.77 61.32 15.97
CA ILE A 168 25.91 62.26 15.97
C ILE A 168 25.34 63.68 16.09
N PRO A 169 25.59 64.42 17.18
CA PRO A 169 25.16 65.80 17.28
C PRO A 169 25.88 66.65 16.23
N MET A 170 25.12 67.40 15.43
CA MET A 170 25.66 68.44 14.56
C MET A 170 26.49 69.40 15.42
N ILE A 171 27.81 69.36 15.23
CA ILE A 171 28.73 70.34 15.81
C ILE A 171 28.47 71.66 15.08
N GLY A 172 27.71 72.55 15.71
CA GLY A 172 27.47 73.89 15.22
C GLY A 172 28.76 74.69 15.17
N PHE A 173 29.28 74.93 13.97
CA PHE A 173 30.37 75.87 13.76
C PHE A 173 29.87 77.31 13.98
N LYS A 174 30.21 77.88 15.13
CA LYS A 174 30.05 79.31 15.41
C LYS A 174 31.27 80.05 14.86
N VAL A 175 31.16 80.59 13.65
CA VAL A 175 32.19 81.47 13.07
C VAL A 175 32.07 82.84 13.74
N GLY A 176 33.02 83.13 14.64
CA GLY A 176 33.20 84.44 15.23
C GLY A 176 33.78 85.42 14.21
N SER A 177 33.04 86.49 13.92
CA SER A 177 33.48 87.64 13.15
C SER A 177 34.38 88.53 14.02
N SER A 178 35.66 88.62 13.70
CA SER A 178 36.54 89.67 14.24
C SER A 178 36.52 90.87 13.30
N LYS A 179 36.21 92.04 13.84
CA LYS A 179 36.60 93.34 13.27
C LYS A 179 37.78 93.87 14.07
#